data_AF-A0A316PHF1-F1
#
_entry.id   AF-A0A316PHF1-F1
#
_cell.length_a   1.000
_cell.length_b   1.000
_cell.length_c   1.000
_cell.angle_alpha   90.00
_cell.angle_beta   90.00
_cell.angle_gamma   90.00
#
_symmetry.space_group_name_H-M   'P 1'
#
loop_
_entity.id
_entity.type
_entity.pdbx_description
1 polymer ?
#
loop_
_entity_poly.entity_id
_entity_poly.type
_entity_poly.pdbx_seq_one_letter_code
_entity_poly.pdbx_strand_id
1 'polypeptide(L)'
;MRGSEDRPAQAVHEVTSVITGGYTVDHSALRHQAEDTVGIVIYPVKAGSEIAVKDIVTEEISCLTVREDIPIFHKIALSGMVEGQDVVEYGQVIGRATADIPAGGYVHIHNIRTKKW
;
A
#
# COMPACT_ATOMS: atom_id res chain seq x y z
N MET A 1 35.66 7.52 10.41
CA MET A 1 34.96 8.19 9.29
C MET A 1 33.60 7.51 9.18
N ARG A 2 32.52 8.27 9.48
CA ARG A 2 31.07 8.06 9.30
C ARG A 2 30.68 6.64 8.79
N GLY A 3 30.03 5.79 9.58
CA GLY A 3 28.68 6.01 10.08
C GLY A 3 27.67 5.66 8.97
N SER A 4 27.61 4.38 8.58
CA SER A 4 26.67 3.86 7.59
C SER A 4 25.28 3.80 8.22
N GLU A 5 24.54 4.88 7.99
CA GLU A 5 23.09 5.08 7.98
C GLU A 5 22.22 3.87 8.35
N ASP A 6 22.20 3.59 9.64
CA ASP A 6 21.07 3.00 10.34
C ASP A 6 20.02 4.13 10.50
N ARG A 7 19.28 4.43 9.43
CA ARG A 7 18.15 5.37 9.50
C ARG A 7 16.97 4.65 10.15
N PRO A 8 16.48 5.11 11.31
CA PRO A 8 16.12 4.21 12.38
C PRO A 8 14.64 3.86 12.36
N ALA A 9 14.31 2.74 13.00
CA ALA A 9 12.96 2.30 13.42
C ALA A 9 12.15 3.35 14.23
N GLN A 10 12.66 4.57 14.36
CA GLN A 10 12.05 5.71 15.03
C GLN A 10 11.12 6.51 14.09
N ALA A 11 11.41 6.55 12.77
CA ALA A 11 10.52 7.21 11.80
C ALA A 11 9.21 6.43 11.60
N VAL A 12 9.26 5.10 11.68
CA VAL A 12 8.06 4.23 11.57
C VAL A 12 7.14 4.36 12.79
N HIS A 13 7.68 4.75 13.95
CA HIS A 13 6.93 4.96 15.20
C HIS A 13 6.11 6.27 15.22
N GLU A 14 6.49 7.24 14.38
CA GLU A 14 5.81 8.55 14.33
C GLU A 14 4.65 8.56 13.32
N VAL A 15 4.63 7.60 12.38
CA VAL A 15 3.57 7.41 11.36
C VAL A 15 2.47 6.44 11.84
N THR A 16 2.66 5.76 12.97
CA THR A 16 1.85 4.63 13.48
C THR A 16 0.69 5.03 14.40
N SER A 17 0.28 6.29 14.44
CA SER A 17 -0.85 6.69 15.29
C SER A 17 -1.81 7.59 14.56
N VAL A 18 -2.73 6.98 13.80
CA VAL A 18 -3.97 7.64 13.43
C VAL A 18 -5.00 7.30 14.52
N ILE A 19 -5.55 8.31 15.18
CA ILE A 19 -6.62 8.11 16.18
C ILE A 19 -7.95 8.11 15.42
N THR A 20 -8.58 6.93 15.29
CA THR A 20 -9.93 6.82 14.73
C THR A 20 -10.87 6.26 15.79
N GLY A 21 -11.81 7.07 16.27
CA GLY A 21 -12.87 6.61 17.18
C GLY A 21 -12.41 6.11 18.56
N GLY A 22 -11.23 6.51 19.03
CA GLY A 22 -10.69 6.13 20.35
C GLY A 22 -9.79 4.90 20.35
N TYR A 23 -9.52 4.30 19.18
CA TYR A 23 -8.52 3.25 18.99
C TYR A 23 -7.29 3.83 18.27
N THR A 24 -6.10 3.46 18.75
CA THR A 24 -4.85 3.70 18.01
C THR A 24 -4.77 2.67 16.91
N VAL A 25 -4.64 3.11 15.66
CA VAL A 25 -4.39 2.22 14.53
C VAL A 25 -2.99 2.45 14.00
N ASP A 26 -2.24 1.36 14.05
CA ASP A 26 -0.81 1.30 13.75
C ASP A 26 -0.55 1.26 12.23
N HIS A 27 -1.60 1.00 11.44
CA HIS A 27 -1.54 0.85 9.98
C HIS A 27 -2.89 1.16 9.35
N SER A 28 -2.87 1.62 8.10
CA SER A 28 -4.08 1.94 7.32
C SER A 28 -4.25 1.06 6.08
N ALA A 29 -3.25 0.24 5.76
CA ALA A 29 -3.35 -0.77 4.71
C ALA A 29 -2.64 -2.08 5.08
N LEU A 30 -3.03 -3.15 4.42
CA LEU A 30 -2.52 -4.51 4.60
C LEU A 30 -1.93 -5.05 3.31
N ARG A 31 -0.71 -5.61 3.38
CA ARG A 31 -0.13 -6.46 2.35
C ARG A 31 -0.32 -7.92 2.75
N HIS A 32 -0.84 -8.77 1.86
CA HIS A 32 -1.13 -10.17 2.21
C HIS A 32 0.05 -11.10 1.98
N GLN A 33 0.83 -10.87 0.91
CA GLN A 33 2.02 -11.65 0.59
C GLN A 33 3.14 -10.77 0.06
N ALA A 34 4.37 -11.31 0.07
CA ALA A 34 5.55 -10.55 -0.32
C ALA A 34 5.53 -10.09 -1.78
N GLU A 35 4.89 -10.89 -2.63
CA GLU A 35 4.76 -10.71 -4.07
C GLU A 35 3.60 -9.78 -4.45
N ASP A 36 2.76 -9.38 -3.49
CA ASP A 36 1.63 -8.52 -3.77
C ASP A 36 2.09 -7.15 -4.24
N THR A 37 1.55 -6.73 -5.38
CA THR A 37 1.76 -5.38 -5.93
C THR A 37 0.79 -4.36 -5.31
N VAL A 38 -0.24 -4.83 -4.61
CA VAL A 38 -1.31 -4.03 -4.04
C VAL A 38 -1.55 -4.40 -2.59
N GLY A 39 -1.98 -3.43 -1.80
CA GLY A 39 -2.46 -3.63 -0.44
C GLY A 39 -3.93 -3.25 -0.33
N ILE A 40 -4.60 -3.72 0.71
CA ILE A 40 -5.99 -3.37 1.01
C ILE A 40 -6.01 -2.29 2.08
N VAL A 41 -6.61 -1.15 1.75
CA VAL A 41 -6.86 -0.05 2.67
C VAL A 41 -7.93 -0.48 3.68
N ILE A 42 -7.64 -0.37 4.97
CA ILE A 42 -8.58 -0.74 6.06
C ILE A 42 -9.15 0.45 6.82
N TYR A 43 -8.70 1.66 6.49
CA TYR A 43 -9.29 2.94 6.90
C TYR A 43 -9.23 3.91 5.73
N PRO A 44 -10.23 4.79 5.48
CA PRO A 44 -10.16 5.75 4.38
C PRO A 44 -8.90 6.61 4.46
N VAL A 45 -8.17 6.76 3.36
CA VAL A 45 -6.94 7.56 3.28
C VAL A 45 -7.10 8.73 2.32
N LYS A 46 -6.31 9.78 2.53
CA LYS A 46 -6.38 11.03 1.78
C LYS A 46 -5.13 11.25 0.95
N ALA A 47 -5.29 11.84 -0.22
CA ALA A 47 -4.14 12.22 -1.05
C ALA A 47 -3.14 13.07 -0.24
N GLY A 48 -1.85 12.73 -0.35
CA GLY A 48 -0.76 13.39 0.34
C GLY A 48 -0.49 12.91 1.78
N SER A 49 -1.30 12.02 2.35
CA SER A 49 -1.00 11.43 3.65
C SER A 49 0.08 10.35 3.54
N GLU A 50 0.98 10.31 4.52
CA GLU A 50 1.83 9.14 4.78
C GLU A 50 1.03 8.11 5.58
N ILE A 51 1.05 6.86 5.13
CA ILE A 51 0.38 5.76 5.84
C ILE A 51 1.35 4.63 6.15
N ALA A 52 1.09 3.93 7.24
CA ALA A 52 1.72 2.66 7.53
C ALA A 52 0.98 1.52 6.81
N VAL A 53 1.74 0.68 6.11
CA VAL A 53 1.30 -0.56 5.49
C VAL A 53 1.90 -1.72 6.26
N LYS A 54 1.05 -2.60 6.78
CA LYS A 54 1.46 -3.80 7.52
C LYS A 54 1.50 -5.01 6.60
N ASP A 55 2.62 -5.72 6.59
CA ASP A 55 2.69 -7.08 6.04
C ASP A 55 2.12 -8.07 7.06
N ILE A 56 1.10 -8.82 6.68
CA ILE A 56 0.42 -9.74 7.62
C ILE A 56 1.19 -11.03 7.88
N VAL A 57 2.22 -11.33 7.07
CA VAL A 57 3.04 -12.55 7.20
C VAL A 57 4.27 -12.25 8.03
N THR A 58 4.97 -11.16 7.71
CA THR A 58 6.22 -10.78 8.41
C THR A 58 5.98 -9.86 9.61
N GLU A 59 4.78 -9.30 9.75
CA GLU A 59 4.42 -8.26 10.73
C GLU A 59 5.22 -6.95 10.55
N GLU A 60 5.97 -6.82 9.46
CA GLU A 60 6.76 -5.62 9.15
C GLU A 60 5.86 -4.44 8.76
N ILE A 61 6.28 -3.24 9.15
CA ILE A 61 5.62 -1.99 8.80
C ILE A 61 6.48 -1.22 7.80
N SER A 62 5.86 -0.83 6.69
CA SER A 62 6.44 0.08 5.70
C SER A 62 5.63 1.37 5.61
N CYS A 63 6.26 2.46 5.18
CA CYS A 63 5.58 3.75 4.97
C CYS A 63 5.29 3.96 3.48
N LEU A 64 4.13 4.53 3.17
CA LEU A 64 3.69 4.80 1.81
C LEU A 64 2.95 6.13 1.70
N THR A 65 3.39 6.99 0.78
CA THR A 65 2.69 8.23 0.44
C THR A 65 1.49 7.94 -0.43
N VAL A 66 0.30 8.33 0.02
CA VAL A 66 -0.96 8.18 -0.72
C VAL A 66 -1.06 9.23 -1.83
N ARG A 67 -1.41 8.82 -3.05
CA ARG A 67 -1.48 9.71 -4.22
C ARG A 67 -2.87 10.25 -4.51
N GLU A 68 -3.90 9.52 -4.12
CA GLU A 68 -5.31 9.81 -4.40
C GLU A 68 -6.14 9.48 -3.16
N ASP A 69 -7.34 10.05 -3.02
CA ASP A 69 -8.26 9.61 -1.98
C ASP A 69 -8.70 8.16 -2.23
N ILE A 70 -8.46 7.27 -1.27
CA ILE A 70 -8.80 5.84 -1.40
C ILE A 70 -9.82 5.46 -0.31
N PRO A 71 -11.02 4.97 -0.69
CA PRO A 71 -11.99 4.50 0.29
C PRO A 71 -11.51 3.25 1.03
N ILE A 72 -12.13 2.97 2.17
CA ILE A 72 -11.94 1.71 2.89
C ILE A 72 -12.23 0.49 1.98
N PHE A 73 -11.48 -0.59 2.18
CA PHE A 73 -11.52 -1.86 1.46
C PHE A 73 -11.20 -1.81 -0.03
N HIS A 74 -10.54 -0.74 -0.46
CA HIS A 74 -10.04 -0.61 -1.83
C HIS A 74 -8.53 -0.84 -1.90
N LYS A 75 -8.04 -1.10 -3.11
CA LYS A 75 -6.63 -1.40 -3.34
C LYS A 75 -5.81 -0.12 -3.47
N ILE A 76 -4.65 -0.12 -2.83
CA ILE A 76 -3.57 0.86 -3.00
C ILE A 76 -2.36 0.15 -3.63
N ALA A 77 -1.70 0.81 -4.59
CA ALA A 77 -0.47 0.28 -5.19
C ALA A 77 0.69 0.34 -4.19
N LEU A 78 1.32 -0.79 -3.89
CA LEU A 78 2.46 -0.86 -2.97
C LEU A 78 3.78 -0.45 -3.63
N SER A 79 3.84 -0.59 -4.95
CA SER A 79 4.94 -0.17 -5.81
C SER A 79 4.39 0.41 -7.10
N GLY A 80 5.23 1.14 -7.84
CA GLY A 80 4.86 1.64 -9.17
C GLY A 80 4.65 0.48 -10.15
N MET A 81 3.59 0.54 -10.94
CA MET A 81 3.28 -0.40 -11.99
C MET A 81 3.18 0.35 -13.32
N VAL A 82 3.85 -0.13 -14.36
CA VAL A 82 3.69 0.41 -15.71
C VAL A 82 2.48 -0.24 -16.40
N GLU A 83 1.94 0.42 -17.43
CA GLU A 83 0.88 -0.16 -18.26
C GLU A 83 1.23 -1.59 -18.73
N GLY A 84 0.26 -2.51 -18.61
CA GLY A 84 0.41 -3.91 -19.00
C GLY A 84 1.08 -4.80 -17.96
N GLN A 85 1.67 -4.24 -16.89
CA GLN A 85 2.24 -5.01 -15.79
C GLN A 85 1.16 -5.81 -15.06
N ASP A 86 1.51 -7.01 -14.60
CA ASP A 86 0.61 -7.86 -13.84
C ASP A 86 0.33 -7.25 -12.46
N VAL A 87 -0.94 -7.25 -12.08
CA VAL A 87 -1.42 -6.84 -10.75
C VAL A 87 -1.61 -8.11 -9.93
N VAL A 88 -0.89 -8.20 -8.82
CA VAL A 88 -0.83 -9.36 -7.92
C VAL A 88 -1.47 -9.02 -6.59
N GLU A 89 -2.41 -9.87 -6.16
CA GLU A 89 -3.09 -9.84 -4.87
C GLU A 89 -3.20 -11.30 -4.37
N TYR A 90 -2.88 -11.56 -3.10
CA TYR A 90 -2.81 -12.90 -2.51
C TYR A 90 -1.82 -13.84 -3.25
N GLY A 91 -0.73 -13.30 -3.79
CA GLY A 91 0.24 -14.05 -4.58
C GLY A 91 -0.30 -14.55 -5.93
N GLN A 92 -1.48 -14.09 -6.36
CA GLN A 92 -2.10 -14.46 -7.63
C GLN A 92 -2.24 -13.25 -8.55
N VAL A 93 -2.03 -13.45 -9.84
CA VAL A 93 -2.26 -12.39 -10.83
C VAL A 93 -3.77 -12.21 -10.99
N ILE A 94 -4.31 -11.09 -10.49
CA ILE A 94 -5.72 -10.73 -10.59
C ILE A 94 -6.05 -9.98 -11.88
N GLY A 95 -5.05 -9.42 -12.55
CA GLY A 95 -5.24 -8.63 -13.76
C GLY A 95 -3.97 -7.97 -14.26
N ARG A 96 -4.13 -6.98 -15.13
CA ARG A 96 -3.06 -6.11 -15.62
C ARG A 96 -3.45 -4.65 -15.49
N ALA A 97 -2.47 -3.81 -15.23
CA ALA A 97 -2.62 -2.36 -15.27
C ALA A 97 -2.98 -1.92 -16.71
N THR A 98 -3.95 -1.03 -16.86
CA THR A 98 -4.36 -0.46 -18.16
C THR A 98 -3.82 0.95 -18.39
N ALA A 99 -3.03 1.44 -17.44
CA ALA A 99 -2.27 2.68 -17.47
C ALA A 99 -1.14 2.57 -16.44
N ASP A 100 -0.20 3.52 -16.44
CA ASP A 100 0.78 3.62 -15.36
C ASP A 100 0.09 3.95 -14.03
N ILE A 101 0.44 3.22 -12.98
CA ILE A 101 -0.08 3.39 -11.62
C ILE A 101 1.11 3.68 -10.69
N PRO A 102 1.22 4.88 -10.11
CA PRO A 102 2.30 5.20 -9.19
C PRO A 102 2.14 4.42 -7.87
N ALA A 103 3.25 4.21 -7.16
CA ALA A 103 3.18 3.75 -5.76
C ALA A 103 2.31 4.72 -4.93
N GLY A 104 1.41 4.16 -4.14
CA GLY A 104 0.39 4.89 -3.39
C GLY A 104 -0.84 5.31 -4.21
N GLY A 105 -0.91 4.93 -5.49
CA GLY A 105 -2.05 5.18 -6.38
C GLY A 105 -3.26 4.29 -6.08
N TYR A 106 -4.45 4.77 -6.44
CA TYR A 106 -5.69 4.03 -6.26
C TYR A 106 -5.85 2.96 -7.34
N VAL A 107 -5.86 1.68 -6.97
CA VAL A 107 -6.04 0.57 -7.92
C VAL A 107 -7.51 0.12 -7.94
N HIS A 108 -8.16 0.23 -9.10
CA HIS A 108 -9.57 -0.13 -9.26
C HIS A 108 -9.92 -0.49 -10.71
N ILE A 109 -11.17 -0.86 -10.99
CA ILE A 109 -11.62 -1.33 -12.32
C ILE A 109 -11.36 -0.34 -13.47
N HIS A 110 -11.09 0.93 -13.19
CA HIS A 110 -10.82 1.94 -14.21
C HIS A 110 -9.36 1.89 -14.71
N ASN A 111 -8.43 1.33 -13.92
CA ASN A 111 -7.01 1.23 -14.26
C ASN A 111 -6.44 -0.20 -14.21
N ILE A 112 -7.29 -1.20 -13.96
CA ILE A 112 -6.93 -2.61 -14.12
C ILE A 112 -7.97 -3.35 -14.96
N ARG A 113 -7.51 -4.38 -15.67
CA ARG A 113 -8.36 -5.32 -16.38
C ARG A 113 -8.05 -6.73 -15.94
N THR A 114 -9.09 -7.48 -15.55
CA THR A 114 -8.94 -8.89 -15.19
C THR A 114 -8.45 -9.70 -16.38
N LYS A 115 -7.55 -10.66 -16.14
CA LYS A 115 -7.22 -11.67 -17.15
C LYS A 115 -8.47 -12.53 -17.31
N LYS A 116 -9.07 -12.54 -18.51
CA LYS A 116 -10.19 -13.44 -18.80
C LYS A 116 -9.71 -14.88 -18.63
N TRP A 117 -10.45 -15.65 -17.84
CA TRP A 117 -10.40 -17.11 -17.79
C TRP A 117 -10.81 -17.73 -19.13
#